data_AF-A0A3S1CIJ3-F1
#
_entry.id   AF-A0A3S1CIJ3-F1
#
_cell.length_a   1.000
_cell.length_b   1.000
_cell.length_c   1.000
_cell.angle_alpha   90.00
_cell.angle_beta   90.00
_cell.angle_gamma   90.00
#
_symmetry.space_group_name_H-M   'P 1'
#
loop_
_entity.id
_entity.type
_entity.pdbx_description
1 polymer ?
#
loop_
_entity_poly.entity_id
_entity_poly.type
_entity_poly.pdbx_seq_one_letter_code
_entity_poly.pdbx_strand_id
1 'polypeptide(L)' 'MQSIEFKVTVKDGIIEIPQAYQNDVIEAEAVKVVVLKKEKKKRIVDTGFLAELASNPIEIENFLSREEANER' A
#
# COMPACT_ATOMS: atom_id res chain seq x y z
N MET A 1 25.93 20.97 -11.13
CA MET A 1 24.48 20.85 -10.89
C MET A 1 24.29 20.50 -9.43
N GLN A 2 23.69 21.38 -8.63
CA GLN A 2 23.31 21.10 -7.24
C GLN A 2 21.88 20.58 -7.22
N SER A 3 21.63 19.54 -6.41
CA SER A 3 20.31 18.95 -6.24
C SER A 3 19.96 18.91 -4.77
N ILE A 4 18.76 19.37 -4.44
CA ILE A 4 18.23 19.38 -3.08
C ILE A 4 17.10 18.35 -3.04
N GLU A 5 17.16 17.44 -2.07
CA GLU A 5 16.10 16.47 -1.82
C GLU A 5 15.39 16.81 -0.51
N PHE A 6 14.07 16.95 -0.58
CA PHE A 6 13.23 17.15 0.60
C PHE A 6 11.98 16.28 0.49
N LYS A 7 11.39 15.97 1.65
CA LYS A 7 10.15 15.21 1.76
C LYS A 7 9.02 16.15 2.13
N VAL A 8 7.93 16.10 1.36
CA VAL A 8 6.70 16.83 1.64
C VAL A 8 5.49 15.95 1.36
N THR A 9 4.42 16.18 2.11
CA THR A 9 3.13 15.53 1.91
C THR A 9 2.36 16.28 0.83
N VAL A 10 1.87 15.55 -0.18
CA VAL A 10 0.97 16.11 -1.19
C VAL A 10 -0.41 16.31 -0.57
N LYS A 11 -0.92 17.54 -0.58
CA LYS A 11 -2.29 17.87 -0.16
C LYS A 11 -3.07 18.36 -1.36
N ASP A 12 -4.18 17.70 -1.69
CA ASP A 12 -5.06 18.07 -2.81
C ASP A 12 -4.33 18.22 -4.17
N GLY A 13 -3.29 17.40 -4.38
CA GLY A 13 -2.47 17.44 -5.59
C GLY A 13 -1.41 18.55 -5.61
N ILE A 14 -1.33 19.36 -4.55
CA ILE A 14 -0.37 20.46 -4.41
C ILE A 14 0.86 19.98 -3.63
N ILE A 15 2.04 20.28 -4.16
CA ILE A 15 3.34 20.07 -3.53
C ILE A 15 3.85 21.43 -3.08
N GLU A 16 3.81 21.69 -1.78
CA GLU A 16 4.32 22.95 -1.21
C GLU A 16 5.81 22.82 -0.90
N ILE A 17 6.62 23.79 -1.35
CA ILE A 17 8.06 23.79 -1.02
C ILE A 17 8.22 24.28 0.42
N PRO A 18 8.85 23.48 1.32
CA PRO A 18 9.06 23.90 2.70
C PRO A 18 9.90 25.18 2.77
N GLN A 19 9.60 26.04 3.74
CA GLN A 19 10.20 27.37 3.87
C GLN A 19 11.73 27.34 3.91
N ALA A 20 12.32 26.28 4.48
CA ALA A 20 13.76 26.06 4.55
C ALA A 20 14.46 25.97 3.18
N TYR A 21 13.73 25.63 2.11
CA TYR A 21 14.27 25.44 0.75
C TYR A 21 13.74 26.48 -0.25
N GLN A 22 12.92 27.45 0.20
CA GLN A 22 12.32 28.42 -0.71
C GLN A 22 13.36 29.35 -1.34
N ASN A 23 14.37 29.78 -0.59
CA ASN A 23 15.43 30.65 -1.12
C ASN A 23 16.24 29.94 -2.21
N ASP A 24 16.55 28.65 -2.03
CA ASP A 24 17.27 27.86 -3.02
C ASP A 24 16.47 27.60 -4.32
N VAL A 25 15.14 27.68 -4.25
CA VAL A 25 14.25 27.49 -5.41
C VAL A 25 13.84 28.80 -6.08
N ILE A 26 13.72 29.90 -5.32
CA ILE A 26 13.36 31.23 -5.85
C ILE A 26 14.38 31.71 -6.90
N GLU A 27 15.65 31.38 -6.71
CA GLU A 27 16.72 31.77 -7.63
C GLU A 27 16.87 30.82 -8.84
N ALA A 28 16.08 29.73 -8.90
CA ALA A 28 16.18 28.74 -9.96
C ALA A 28 15.30 29.08 -11.17
N GLU A 29 15.89 29.08 -12.37
CA GLU A 29 15.15 29.27 -13.65
C GLU A 29 14.20 28.09 -13.95
N ALA A 30 14.59 26.86 -13.59
CA ALA A 30 13.79 25.66 -13.79
C ALA A 30 14.12 24.60 -12.73
N VAL A 31 13.10 23.82 -12.32
CA VAL A 31 13.23 22.74 -11.35
C VAL A 31 12.79 21.40 -11.94
N LYS A 32 13.54 20.33 -11.63
CA LYS A 32 13.18 18.95 -11.95
C LYS A 32 12.54 18.31 -10.72
N VAL A 33 11.26 17.92 -10.82
CA VAL A 33 10.52 17.26 -9.73
C VAL A 33 10.53 15.75 -9.92
N VAL A 34 10.95 15.00 -8.89
CA VAL A 34 10.92 13.52 -8.88
C VAL A 34 9.91 13.07 -7.83
N VAL A 35 8.81 12.46 -8.27
CA VAL A 35 7.73 11.99 -7.38
C VAL A 35 7.83 10.48 -7.19
N LEU A 36 8.31 10.06 -6.02
CA LEU A 36 8.33 8.65 -5.61
C LEU A 36 7.00 8.31 -4.92
N LYS A 37 6.10 7.65 -5.66
CA LYS A 37 4.84 7.15 -5.11
C LYS A 37 5.09 5.80 -4.45
N LYS A 38 4.84 5.69 -3.15
CA LYS A 38 4.58 4.38 -2.55
C LYS A 38 3.18 3.97 -2.99
N GLU A 39 3.07 2.95 -3.82
CA GLU A 39 1.78 2.31 -4.03
C GLU A 39 1.24 1.95 -2.64
N LYS A 40 0.08 2.50 -2.28
CA LYS A 40 -0.66 1.97 -1.13
C LYS A 40 -0.84 0.51 -1.47
N LYS A 41 -0.18 -0.40 -0.72
CA LYS A 41 -0.45 -1.84 -0.84
C LYS A 41 -1.96 -1.94 -0.93
N LYS A 42 -2.47 -2.39 -2.08
CA LYS A 42 -3.90 -2.68 -2.20
C LYS A 42 -4.19 -3.51 -0.97
N ARG A 43 -5.03 -3.00 -0.06
CA ARG A 43 -5.57 -3.84 0.99
C ARG A 43 -6.22 -4.95 0.18
N ILE A 44 -5.62 -6.14 0.21
CA ILE A 44 -6.31 -7.35 -0.21
C ILE A 44 -7.45 -7.36 0.78
N VAL A 45 -8.60 -6.88 0.33
CA VAL A 45 -9.80 -7.01 1.12
C VAL A 45 -10.00 -8.51 1.08
N ASP A 46 -9.91 -9.18 2.24
CA ASP A 46 -10.22 -10.59 2.36
C ASP A 46 -11.72 -10.73 2.09
N THR A 47 -12.06 -10.70 0.80
CA THR A 47 -13.41 -10.76 0.25
C THR A 47 -13.50 -12.02 -0.58
N GLY A 48 -14.58 -12.76 -0.40
CA GLY A 48 -14.84 -13.98 -1.14
C GLY A 48 -15.05 -15.16 -0.21
N PHE A 49 -15.51 -16.26 -0.81
CA PHE A 49 -15.97 -17.44 -0.10
C PHE A 49 -14.91 -18.03 0.84
N LEU A 50 -13.64 -18.09 0.43
CA LEU A 50 -12.56 -18.62 1.27
C LEU A 50 -12.27 -17.74 2.51
N ALA A 51 -12.38 -16.41 2.37
CA ALA A 51 -12.18 -15.49 3.50
C ALA A 51 -13.32 -15.58 4.51
N GLU A 52 -14.55 -15.77 4.01
CA GLU A 52 -15.73 -16.01 4.83
C GLU A 52 -15.60 -17.34 5.61
N LEU A 53 -15.22 -18.43 4.94
CA LEU A 53 -14.99 -19.72 5.58
C LEU A 53 -13.84 -19.71 6.60
N ALA A 54 -12.77 -18.97 6.32
CA ALA A 54 -11.65 -18.83 7.26
C ALA A 54 -12.06 -18.11 8.55
N SER A 55 -12.98 -17.15 8.44
CA SER A 55 -13.47 -16.37 9.59
C SER A 55 -14.65 -17.04 10.29
N ASN A 56 -15.43 -17.82 9.55
CA ASN A 56 -16.61 -18.54 10.02
C ASN A 56 -16.58 -19.98 9.45
N PRO A 57 -15.82 -20.90 10.10
CA PRO A 57 -15.74 -22.28 9.65
C PRO A 57 -17.11 -22.95 9.75
N ILE A 58 -17.47 -23.70 8.71
CA ILE A 58 -18.71 -24.49 8.71
C ILE A 58 -18.47 -25.75 9.53
N GLU A 59 -19.30 -25.99 10.53
CA GLU A 59 -19.34 -27.25 11.26
C GLU A 59 -20.03 -28.31 10.41
N ILE A 60 -19.33 -29.42 10.16
CA ILE A 60 -19.85 -30.54 9.38
C ILE A 60 -19.85 -31.78 10.26
N GLU A 61 -21.01 -32.43 10.37
CA GLU A 61 -21.14 -33.71 11.05
C GLU A 61 -20.56 -34.85 10.19
N ASN A 62 -19.98 -35.85 10.84
CA ASN A 62 -19.34 -37.02 10.20
C ASN A 62 -18.11 -36.71 9.33
N PHE A 63 -17.23 -35.82 9.80
CA PHE A 63 -15.94 -35.59 9.16
C PHE A 63 -15.08 -36.86 9.23
N LEU A 64 -14.72 -37.42 8.07
CA LEU A 64 -13.78 -38.55 8.00
C LEU A 64 -12.36 -38.02 8.18
N SER A 65 -11.59 -38.68 9.03
CA SER A 65 -10.15 -38.51 9.08
C SER A 65 -9.50 -38.94 7.75
N ARG A 66 -8.27 -38.48 7.52
CA ARG A 66 -7.53 -38.79 6.29
C ARG A 66 -7.29 -40.30 6.17
N GLU A 67 -7.13 -40.96 7.30
CA GLU A 67 -6.98 -42.39 7.44
C GLU A 67 -8.26 -43.10 7.01
N GLU A 68 -9.42 -42.70 7.55
CA GLU A 68 -10.73 -43.29 7.22
C GLU A 68 -11.15 -43.08 5.75
N ALA A 69 -10.72 -41.98 5.12
CA ALA A 69 -11.01 -41.72 3.71
C ALA A 69 -10.19 -42.60 2.75
N ASN A 70 -8.99 -43.04 3.14
CA ASN A 70 -8.09 -43.84 2.29
C ASN A 70 -8.39 -45.35 2.34
N GLU A 71 -9.23 -45.79 3.27
CA GLU A 71 -9.64 -47.20 3.43
C GLU A 71 -10.98 -47.53 2.73
N ARG A 72 -11.54 -46.58 1.97
CA ARG A 72 -12.71 -46.76 1.09
C ARG A 72 -12.29 -46.84 -0.38
#